data_AF-A0AAW6J5F9-F1
#
_entry.id   AF-A0AAW6J5F9-F1
#
_cell.length_a   1.000
_cell.length_b   1.000
_cell.length_c   1.000
_cell.angle_alpha   90.00
_cell.angle_beta   90.00
_cell.angle_gamma   90.00
#
_symmetry.space_group_name_H-M   'P 1'
#
loop_
_entity.id
_entity.type
_entity.pdbx_description
1 polymer ?
#
loop_
_entity_poly.entity_id
_entity_poly.type
_entity_poly.pdbx_seq_one_letter_code
_entity_poly.pdbx_strand_id
1 'polypeptide(L)'
;MSTIDEISKELILSNLSKLDELYSNSSFDEIEPILYSKLALIEYCGWLECSIDIIMNKIVDHVQNSVLRKIGENTIKKVAGFSYDNHFIMLLIQTFGIVNTDKLYQEFQEGGKLDILRSKLNNVDLIKARNKAAHTYHSDITASYNAPNLYISEVEKIHEILVDIYDYVNGVLTSETSETSETSETSETSETSETSETSETSETSGGESTENLLA
;
A
#
# COMPACT_ATOMS: atom_id res chain seq x y z
N MET A 1 -8.71 -13.13 -8.88
CA MET A 1 -9.42 -11.92 -8.45
C MET A 1 -9.24 -10.86 -9.53
N SER A 2 -10.30 -10.21 -9.98
CA SER A 2 -10.18 -8.96 -10.75
C SER A 2 -9.70 -7.85 -9.81
N THR A 3 -8.96 -6.86 -10.32
CA THR A 3 -8.44 -5.71 -9.56
C THR A 3 -9.53 -4.88 -8.85
N ILE A 4 -10.77 -4.97 -9.35
CA ILE A 4 -12.00 -4.42 -8.75
C ILE A 4 -12.31 -5.02 -7.36
N ASP A 5 -11.86 -6.25 -7.06
CA ASP A 5 -12.20 -6.94 -5.80
C ASP A 5 -11.25 -6.58 -4.66
N GLU A 6 -10.02 -6.14 -4.96
CA GLU A 6 -9.06 -5.76 -3.92
C GLU A 6 -9.44 -4.45 -3.24
N ILE A 7 -9.82 -3.44 -4.03
CA ILE A 7 -10.35 -2.19 -3.48
C ILE A 7 -11.86 -2.39 -3.32
N SER A 8 -12.31 -2.73 -2.10
CA SER A 8 -13.66 -3.24 -1.78
C SER A 8 -14.83 -2.25 -2.02
N LYS A 9 -15.04 -1.80 -3.27
CA LYS A 9 -16.07 -0.84 -3.68
C LYS A 9 -17.47 -1.28 -3.30
N GLU A 10 -17.80 -2.54 -3.59
CA GLU A 10 -19.14 -3.09 -3.39
C GLU A 10 -19.52 -3.07 -1.92
N LEU A 11 -18.56 -3.41 -1.04
CA LEU A 11 -18.77 -3.42 0.40
C LEU A 11 -19.00 -2.00 0.94
N ILE A 12 -18.15 -1.03 0.58
CA ILE A 12 -18.32 0.35 1.05
C ILE A 12 -19.60 0.98 0.50
N LEU A 13 -19.96 0.74 -0.76
CA LEU A 13 -21.19 1.25 -1.35
C LEU A 13 -22.43 0.62 -0.68
N SER A 14 -22.38 -0.68 -0.35
CA SER A 14 -23.43 -1.35 0.40
C SER A 14 -23.62 -0.73 1.79
N ASN A 15 -22.53 -0.52 2.54
CA ASN A 15 -22.55 0.12 3.85
C ASN A 15 -23.13 1.53 3.77
N LEU A 16 -22.63 2.37 2.85
CA LEU A 16 -23.10 3.75 2.69
C LEU A 16 -24.55 3.83 2.23
N SER A 17 -24.98 2.95 1.31
CA SER A 17 -26.38 2.86 0.88
C SER A 17 -27.29 2.47 2.03
N LYS A 18 -26.84 1.56 2.91
CA LYS A 18 -27.60 1.19 4.10
C LYS A 18 -27.73 2.36 5.08
N LEU A 19 -26.66 3.12 5.27
CA LEU A 19 -26.68 4.31 6.11
C LEU A 19 -27.57 5.41 5.52
N ASP A 20 -27.60 5.55 4.20
CA ASP A 20 -28.48 6.50 3.51
C ASP A 20 -29.97 6.15 3.66
N GLU A 21 -30.30 4.87 3.57
CA GLU A 21 -31.65 4.37 3.84
C GLU A 21 -32.07 4.67 5.29
N LEU A 22 -31.20 4.37 6.26
CA LEU A 22 -31.45 4.63 7.69
C LEU A 22 -31.60 6.13 7.97
N TYR A 23 -30.72 6.95 7.39
CA TYR A 23 -30.79 8.41 7.45
C TYR A 23 -32.13 8.92 6.93
N SER A 24 -32.55 8.47 5.74
CA SER A 24 -33.80 8.92 5.12
C SER A 24 -35.05 8.51 5.92
N ASN A 25 -35.01 7.36 6.58
CA ASN A 25 -36.13 6.82 7.35
C ASN A 25 -36.23 7.38 8.79
N SER A 26 -35.21 8.08 9.28
CA SER A 26 -35.14 8.62 10.65
C SER A 26 -36.00 9.88 10.89
N SER A 27 -37.10 10.04 10.15
CA SER A 27 -37.92 11.27 10.06
C SER A 27 -38.53 11.77 11.38
N PHE A 28 -38.49 10.99 12.46
CA PHE A 28 -39.07 11.33 13.76
C PHE A 28 -38.05 11.42 14.90
N ASP A 29 -36.76 11.22 14.60
CA ASP A 29 -35.68 11.23 15.60
C ASP A 29 -34.67 12.35 15.30
N GLU A 30 -34.29 13.11 16.33
CA GLU A 30 -33.37 14.25 16.20
C GLU A 30 -31.89 13.82 16.18
N ILE A 31 -31.57 12.64 16.69
CA ILE A 31 -30.20 12.15 16.94
C ILE A 31 -29.77 11.11 15.89
N GLU A 32 -30.65 10.16 15.53
CA GLU A 32 -30.38 9.09 14.57
C GLU A 32 -29.80 9.60 13.24
N PRO A 33 -30.38 10.61 12.54
CA PRO A 33 -29.79 11.09 11.29
C PRO A 33 -28.38 11.67 11.47
N ILE A 34 -28.10 12.29 12.63
CA ILE A 34 -26.76 12.79 12.96
C ILE A 34 -25.78 11.62 13.15
N LEU A 35 -26.20 10.56 13.86
CA LEU A 35 -25.38 9.38 14.07
C LEU A 35 -25.09 8.64 12.77
N TYR A 36 -26.08 8.48 11.89
CA TYR A 36 -25.87 7.83 10.59
C TYR A 36 -24.96 8.64 9.67
N SER A 37 -25.12 9.97 9.64
CA SER A 37 -24.22 10.85 8.87
C SER A 37 -22.79 10.81 9.41
N LYS A 38 -22.65 10.78 10.75
CA LYS A 38 -21.35 10.64 11.41
C LYS A 38 -20.69 9.30 11.08
N LEU A 39 -21.44 8.21 11.11
CA LEU A 39 -20.93 6.87 10.79
C LEU A 39 -20.53 6.78 9.32
N ALA A 40 -21.34 7.33 8.40
CA ALA A 40 -21.04 7.34 6.97
C ALA A 40 -19.73 8.08 6.67
N LEU A 41 -19.48 9.21 7.34
CA LEU A 41 -18.22 9.93 7.25
C LEU A 41 -17.02 9.08 7.68
N ILE A 42 -17.14 8.36 8.81
CA ILE A 42 -16.06 7.51 9.34
C ILE A 42 -15.81 6.32 8.42
N GLU A 43 -16.87 5.63 7.96
CA GLU A 43 -16.76 4.51 7.02
C GLU A 43 -16.08 4.94 5.72
N TYR A 44 -16.50 6.06 5.14
CA TYR A 44 -15.89 6.57 3.91
C TYR A 44 -14.41 6.94 4.09
N CYS A 45 -14.07 7.63 5.18
CA CYS A 45 -12.68 7.99 5.45
C CYS A 45 -11.81 6.76 5.74
N GLY A 46 -12.34 5.78 6.48
CA GLY A 46 -11.66 4.51 6.73
C GLY A 46 -11.43 3.74 5.44
N TRP A 47 -12.41 3.71 4.53
CA TRP A 47 -12.24 3.10 3.21
C TRP A 47 -11.14 3.78 2.38
N LEU A 48 -11.02 5.11 2.41
CA LEU A 48 -9.92 5.81 1.73
C LEU A 48 -8.54 5.38 2.27
N GLU A 49 -8.39 5.33 3.59
CA GLU A 49 -7.14 4.91 4.26
C GLU A 49 -6.80 3.46 3.88
N CYS A 50 -7.75 2.53 4.02
CA CYS A 50 -7.57 1.13 3.64
C CYS A 50 -7.23 0.97 2.15
N SER A 51 -7.85 1.75 1.26
CA SER A 51 -7.60 1.64 -0.18
C SER A 51 -6.18 2.09 -0.54
N ILE A 52 -5.68 3.15 0.12
CA ILE A 52 -4.29 3.57 -0.01
C ILE A 52 -3.36 2.47 0.51
N ASP A 53 -3.65 1.94 1.70
CA ASP A 53 -2.85 0.86 2.29
C ASP A 53 -2.78 -0.37 1.39
N ILE A 54 -3.85 -0.74 0.70
CA ILE A 54 -3.86 -1.87 -0.25
C ILE A 54 -2.85 -1.65 -1.38
N ILE A 55 -2.84 -0.46 -1.99
CA ILE A 55 -1.87 -0.10 -3.04
C ILE A 55 -0.43 -0.19 -2.50
N MET A 56 -0.19 0.34 -1.30
CA MET A 56 1.15 0.35 -0.70
C MET A 56 1.61 -1.05 -0.30
N ASN A 57 0.72 -1.86 0.29
CA ASN A 57 1.02 -3.24 0.67
C ASN A 57 1.30 -4.09 -0.57
N LYS A 58 0.62 -3.85 -1.70
CA LYS A 58 0.93 -4.52 -2.96
C LYS A 58 2.41 -4.37 -3.35
N ILE A 59 2.98 -3.18 -3.19
CA ILE A 59 4.40 -2.91 -3.46
C ILE A 59 5.28 -3.63 -2.45
N VAL A 60 4.96 -3.48 -1.16
CA VAL A 60 5.75 -4.07 -0.07
C VAL A 60 5.75 -5.59 -0.11
N ASP A 61 4.66 -6.24 -0.54
CA ASP A 61 4.54 -7.68 -0.68
C ASP A 61 5.46 -8.26 -1.76
N HIS A 62 5.84 -7.46 -2.77
CA HIS A 62 6.81 -7.87 -3.79
C HIS A 62 8.27 -7.79 -3.30
N VAL A 63 8.52 -7.19 -2.13
CA VAL A 63 9.86 -7.11 -1.54
C VAL A 63 10.29 -8.48 -1.00
N GLN A 64 11.31 -9.07 -1.64
CA GLN A 64 11.84 -10.38 -1.28
C GLN A 64 12.55 -10.39 0.07
N ASN A 65 13.28 -9.33 0.39
CA ASN A 65 13.99 -9.21 1.66
C ASN A 65 13.00 -8.98 2.81
N SER A 66 12.92 -9.94 3.73
CA SER A 66 11.96 -9.92 4.84
C SER A 66 12.15 -8.75 5.82
N VAL A 67 13.38 -8.28 6.02
CA VAL A 67 13.67 -7.13 6.88
C VAL A 67 13.16 -5.86 6.24
N LEU A 68 13.44 -5.66 4.95
CA LEU A 68 12.96 -4.48 4.21
C LEU A 68 11.44 -4.50 4.07
N ARG A 69 10.84 -5.67 3.80
CA ARG A 69 9.38 -5.83 3.77
C ARG A 69 8.75 -5.40 5.09
N LYS A 70 9.28 -5.86 6.22
CA LYS A 70 8.80 -5.47 7.55
C LYS A 70 8.98 -3.97 7.83
N ILE A 71 10.03 -3.34 7.30
CA ILE A 71 10.20 -1.88 7.39
C ILE A 71 9.10 -1.17 6.58
N GLY A 72 8.80 -1.65 5.36
CA GLY A 72 7.70 -1.16 4.54
C GLY A 72 6.34 -1.27 5.23
N GLU A 73 6.01 -2.46 5.74
CA GLU A 73 4.75 -2.70 6.48
C GLU A 73 4.61 -1.76 7.69
N ASN A 74 5.70 -1.56 8.45
CA ASN A 74 5.70 -0.66 9.60
C ASN A 74 5.59 0.82 9.20
N THR A 75 6.06 1.17 8.00
CA THR A 75 5.96 2.53 7.46
C THR A 75 4.50 2.84 7.12
N ILE A 76 3.83 1.93 6.42
CA ILE A 76 2.40 2.03 6.10
C ILE A 76 1.57 2.15 7.39
N LYS A 77 1.74 1.22 8.34
CA LYS A 77 0.97 1.19 9.61
C LYS A 77 1.11 2.44 10.49
N LYS A 78 2.16 3.24 10.33
CA LYS A 78 2.38 4.46 11.12
C LYS A 78 1.64 5.67 10.57
N VAL A 79 1.23 5.62 9.31
CA VAL A 79 0.54 6.72 8.67
C VAL A 79 -0.94 6.63 9.00
N ALA A 80 -1.47 7.69 9.61
CA ALA A 80 -2.88 7.79 9.98
C ALA A 80 -3.52 8.95 9.22
N GLY A 81 -4.24 8.63 8.15
CA GLY A 81 -4.91 9.61 7.30
C GLY A 81 -4.68 9.41 5.81
N PHE A 82 -5.40 10.20 5.01
CA PHE A 82 -5.53 10.00 3.57
C PHE A 82 -5.21 11.25 2.72
N SER A 83 -4.78 12.36 3.31
CA SER A 83 -4.30 13.54 2.56
C SER A 83 -3.32 13.17 1.45
N TYR A 84 -3.54 13.73 0.26
CA TYR A 84 -2.76 13.43 -0.94
C TYR A 84 -1.28 13.76 -0.73
N ASP A 85 -0.98 15.02 -0.38
CA ASP A 85 0.39 15.51 -0.32
C ASP A 85 1.15 14.93 0.88
N ASN A 86 0.46 14.71 2.01
CA ASN A 86 1.11 14.35 3.26
C ASN A 86 1.17 12.84 3.52
N HIS A 87 0.22 12.06 2.97
CA HIS A 87 0.13 10.64 3.24
C HIS A 87 0.29 9.83 1.96
N PHE A 88 -0.57 10.03 0.96
CA PHE A 88 -0.57 9.20 -0.25
C PHE A 88 0.77 9.28 -1.00
N ILE A 89 1.21 10.49 -1.36
CA ILE A 89 2.47 10.68 -2.11
C ILE A 89 3.69 10.33 -1.27
N MET A 90 3.67 10.67 0.01
CA MET A 90 4.78 10.34 0.90
C MET A 90 4.96 8.82 1.04
N LEU A 91 3.86 8.09 1.21
CA LEU A 91 3.88 6.62 1.25
C LEU A 91 4.32 6.04 -0.09
N LEU A 92 3.78 6.54 -1.21
CA LEU A 92 4.14 6.06 -2.53
C LEU A 92 5.64 6.22 -2.81
N ILE A 93 6.24 7.35 -2.45
CA ILE A 93 7.69 7.56 -2.58
C ILE A 93 8.47 6.60 -1.66
N GLN A 94 8.00 6.38 -0.44
CA GLN A 94 8.68 5.53 0.54
C GLN A 94 8.60 4.04 0.20
N THR A 95 7.52 3.58 -0.45
CA THR A 95 7.32 2.18 -0.80
C THR A 95 7.72 1.87 -2.25
N PHE A 96 7.35 2.72 -3.21
CA PHE A 96 7.56 2.53 -4.64
C PHE A 96 8.83 3.19 -5.18
N GLY A 97 9.38 4.15 -4.42
CA GLY A 97 10.54 4.93 -4.82
C GLY A 97 10.17 6.13 -5.70
N ILE A 98 11.00 7.17 -5.63
CA ILE A 98 10.76 8.44 -6.32
C ILE A 98 10.76 8.30 -7.85
N VAL A 99 11.59 7.42 -8.41
CA VAL A 99 11.68 7.22 -9.87
C VAL A 99 10.40 6.60 -10.41
N ASN A 100 9.87 5.55 -9.78
CA ASN A 100 8.64 4.92 -10.23
C ASN A 100 7.41 5.79 -9.92
N THR A 101 7.47 6.59 -8.85
CA THR A 101 6.45 7.62 -8.58
C THR A 101 6.42 8.68 -9.68
N ASP A 102 7.57 9.17 -10.15
CA ASP A 102 7.64 10.14 -11.25
C ASP A 102 7.08 9.57 -12.56
N LYS A 103 7.42 8.31 -12.90
CA LYS A 103 6.85 7.61 -14.06
C LYS A 103 5.32 7.47 -13.96
N LEU A 104 4.80 7.16 -12.76
CA LEU A 104 3.36 7.14 -12.53
C LEU A 104 2.75 8.52 -12.81
N TYR A 105 3.38 9.60 -12.37
CA TYR A 105 2.88 10.95 -12.66
C TYR A 105 2.87 11.27 -14.16
N GLN A 106 3.87 10.81 -14.90
CA GLN A 106 3.92 10.97 -16.36
C GLN A 106 2.79 10.19 -17.04
N GLU A 107 2.55 8.94 -16.63
CA GLU A 107 1.47 8.11 -17.17
C GLU A 107 0.09 8.75 -16.97
N PHE A 108 -0.14 9.31 -15.79
CA PHE A 108 -1.42 9.93 -15.43
C PHE A 108 -1.46 11.45 -15.67
N GLN A 109 -0.49 12.00 -16.40
CA GLN A 109 -0.41 13.43 -16.69
C GLN A 109 -1.57 13.87 -17.58
N GLU A 110 -1.98 13.00 -18.51
CA GLU A 110 -3.11 13.23 -19.40
C GLU A 110 -4.42 12.76 -18.75
N GLY A 111 -5.42 13.63 -18.68
CA GLY A 111 -6.76 13.28 -18.19
C GLY A 111 -7.12 13.76 -16.78
N GLY A 112 -6.20 14.44 -16.06
CA GLY A 112 -6.53 15.16 -14.82
C GLY A 112 -6.96 14.27 -13.63
N LYS A 113 -6.81 12.95 -13.75
CA LYS A 113 -7.20 12.00 -12.69
C LYS A 113 -6.45 12.27 -11.39
N LEU A 114 -5.15 12.55 -11.46
CA LEU A 114 -4.36 12.89 -10.26
C LEU A 114 -4.77 14.22 -9.64
N ASP A 115 -5.16 15.21 -10.44
CA ASP A 115 -5.68 16.49 -9.92
C ASP A 115 -7.01 16.30 -9.20
N ILE A 116 -7.90 15.48 -9.76
CA ILE A 116 -9.16 15.09 -9.13
C ILE A 116 -8.88 14.39 -7.81
N LEU A 117 -8.03 13.35 -7.82
CA LEU A 117 -7.69 12.60 -6.62
C LEU A 117 -7.08 13.51 -5.56
N ARG A 118 -6.16 14.39 -5.94
CA ARG A 118 -5.56 15.38 -5.06
C ARG A 118 -6.60 16.31 -4.45
N SER A 119 -7.52 16.84 -5.26
CA SER A 119 -8.60 17.70 -4.77
C SER A 119 -9.53 16.97 -3.79
N LYS A 120 -9.78 15.67 -3.98
CA LYS A 120 -10.62 14.88 -3.08
C LYS A 120 -9.91 14.56 -1.76
N LEU A 121 -8.66 14.12 -1.84
CA LEU A 121 -7.89 13.68 -0.68
C LEU A 121 -7.36 14.85 0.16
N ASN A 122 -7.05 16.01 -0.43
CA ASN A 122 -6.69 17.23 0.29
C ASN A 122 -7.89 18.10 0.69
N ASN A 123 -9.08 17.52 0.81
CA ASN A 123 -10.25 18.23 1.31
C ASN A 123 -10.11 18.51 2.81
N VAL A 124 -9.74 19.74 3.16
CA VAL A 124 -9.50 20.17 4.54
C VAL A 124 -10.76 20.04 5.41
N ASP A 125 -11.93 20.30 4.85
CA ASP A 125 -13.19 20.22 5.58
C ASP A 125 -13.56 18.77 5.89
N LEU A 126 -13.34 17.85 4.95
CA LEU A 126 -13.49 16.41 5.17
C LEU A 126 -12.55 15.92 6.30
N ILE A 127 -11.28 16.31 6.25
CA ILE A 127 -10.29 15.92 7.28
C ILE A 127 -10.68 16.46 8.66
N LYS A 128 -11.10 17.73 8.75
CA LYS A 128 -11.58 18.32 10.01
C LYS A 128 -12.84 17.62 10.52
N ALA A 129 -13.80 17.35 9.63
CA ALA A 129 -15.03 16.66 9.98
C ALA A 129 -14.73 15.26 10.52
N ARG A 130 -13.84 14.51 9.87
CA ARG A 130 -13.41 13.17 10.33
C ARG A 130 -12.76 13.25 11.70
N ASN A 131 -11.80 14.16 11.89
CA ASN A 131 -11.12 14.31 13.18
C ASN A 131 -12.09 14.68 14.30
N LYS A 132 -13.04 15.58 14.03
CA LYS A 132 -14.12 15.89 14.97
C LYS A 132 -14.96 14.65 15.26
N ALA A 133 -15.40 13.92 14.24
CA ALA A 133 -16.23 12.72 14.41
C ALA A 133 -15.53 11.62 15.22
N ALA A 134 -14.25 11.35 14.94
CA ALA A 134 -13.47 10.29 15.59
C ALA A 134 -13.08 10.62 17.04
N HIS A 135 -12.90 11.90 17.38
CA HIS A 135 -12.43 12.32 18.70
C HIS A 135 -13.51 12.93 19.59
N THR A 136 -14.78 12.86 19.18
CA THR A 136 -15.90 13.32 20.00
C THR A 136 -16.96 12.24 20.12
N TYR A 137 -17.66 12.20 21.25
CA TYR A 137 -18.94 11.50 21.38
C TYR A 137 -20.08 12.50 21.14
N HIS A 138 -21.28 12.00 20.81
CA HIS A 138 -22.44 12.86 20.58
C HIS A 138 -22.85 13.52 21.92
N SER A 139 -22.39 14.75 22.12
CA SER A 139 -22.70 15.61 23.27
C SER A 139 -23.31 16.94 22.84
N ASP A 140 -23.28 17.23 21.53
CA ASP A 140 -23.72 18.46 20.92
C ASP A 140 -24.64 18.13 19.73
N ILE A 141 -25.94 18.31 19.97
CA ILE A 141 -27.03 18.17 19.01
C ILE A 141 -26.94 19.16 17.83
N THR A 142 -26.04 20.16 17.89
CA THR A 142 -25.80 21.08 16.77
C THR A 142 -24.75 20.58 15.77
N ALA A 143 -24.12 19.43 16.03
CA ALA A 143 -23.15 18.85 15.11
C ALA A 143 -23.83 18.41 13.81
N SER A 144 -23.50 19.08 12.71
CA SER A 144 -23.95 18.72 11.37
C SER A 144 -22.83 18.00 10.61
N TYR A 145 -23.18 16.88 9.98
CA TYR A 145 -22.34 16.12 9.07
C TYR A 145 -23.08 16.00 7.72
N ASN A 146 -22.34 15.80 6.63
CA ASN A 146 -22.96 15.59 5.32
C ASN A 146 -23.76 14.28 5.31
N ALA A 147 -24.86 14.29 4.56
CA ALA A 147 -25.70 13.12 4.37
C ALA A 147 -24.93 11.96 3.71
N PRO A 148 -25.31 10.68 3.98
CA PRO A 148 -24.57 9.52 3.48
C PRO A 148 -24.47 9.44 1.95
N ASN A 149 -25.53 9.81 1.21
CA ASN A 149 -25.55 9.84 -0.26
C ASN A 149 -24.40 10.64 -0.91
N LEU A 150 -23.89 11.67 -0.24
CA LEU A 150 -22.74 12.43 -0.73
C LEU A 150 -21.51 11.52 -0.87
N TYR A 151 -21.25 10.67 0.12
CA TYR A 151 -20.08 9.79 0.11
C TYR A 151 -20.21 8.67 -0.91
N ILE A 152 -21.42 8.22 -1.24
CA ILE A 152 -21.68 7.24 -2.32
C ILE A 152 -21.12 7.78 -3.65
N SER A 153 -21.50 9.03 -3.99
CA SER A 153 -21.02 9.69 -5.21
C SER A 153 -19.50 9.93 -5.22
N GLU A 154 -18.89 10.08 -4.05
CA GLU A 154 -17.45 10.27 -3.92
C GLU A 154 -16.67 8.96 -4.10
N VAL A 155 -17.18 7.85 -3.53
CA VAL A 155 -16.61 6.51 -3.72
C VAL A 155 -16.54 6.15 -5.20
N GLU A 156 -17.63 6.39 -5.95
CA GLU A 156 -17.66 6.06 -7.38
C GLU A 156 -16.53 6.74 -8.16
N LYS A 157 -16.30 8.03 -7.91
CA LYS A 157 -15.27 8.83 -8.60
C LYS A 157 -13.85 8.46 -8.19
N ILE A 158 -13.63 8.26 -6.89
CA ILE A 158 -12.29 8.00 -6.37
C ILE A 158 -11.85 6.58 -6.67
N HIS A 159 -12.77 5.61 -6.59
CA HIS A 159 -12.47 4.21 -6.82
C HIS A 159 -11.84 3.97 -8.19
N GLU A 160 -12.39 4.55 -9.25
CA GLU A 160 -11.85 4.40 -10.61
C GLU A 160 -10.38 4.80 -10.68
N ILE A 161 -10.03 5.94 -10.07
CA ILE A 161 -8.65 6.44 -10.08
C ILE A 161 -7.73 5.54 -9.24
N LEU A 162 -8.20 5.05 -8.09
CA LEU A 162 -7.41 4.17 -7.23
C LEU A 162 -7.15 2.81 -7.89
N VAL A 163 -8.12 2.25 -8.63
CA VAL A 163 -7.94 1.02 -9.41
C VAL A 163 -6.92 1.23 -10.51
N ASP A 164 -7.01 2.33 -11.27
CA ASP A 164 -6.02 2.59 -12.32
C ASP A 164 -4.58 2.67 -11.76
N ILE A 165 -4.42 3.34 -10.61
CA ILE A 165 -3.13 3.44 -9.91
C ILE A 165 -2.66 2.06 -9.44
N TYR A 166 -3.56 1.25 -8.86
CA TYR A 166 -3.25 -0.10 -8.44
C TYR A 166 -2.78 -0.95 -9.62
N ASP A 167 -3.50 -0.90 -10.75
CA ASP A 167 -3.22 -1.67 -11.95
C ASP A 167 -1.87 -1.29 -12.55
N TYR A 168 -1.57 0.02 -12.60
CA TYR A 168 -0.27 0.53 -13.01
C TYR A 168 0.86 -0.02 -12.13
N VAL A 169 0.72 0.10 -10.80
CA VAL A 169 1.72 -0.37 -9.84
C VAL A 169 1.96 -1.87 -10.01
N ASN A 170 0.88 -2.67 -10.10
CA ASN A 170 0.98 -4.10 -10.32
C ASN A 170 1.64 -4.46 -11.68
N GLY A 171 1.34 -3.70 -12.74
CA GLY A 171 1.98 -3.84 -14.05
C GLY A 171 3.49 -3.65 -13.98
N VAL A 172 3.95 -2.59 -13.31
CA VAL A 172 5.39 -2.33 -13.10
C VAL A 172 6.05 -3.49 -12.34
N LEU A 173 5.48 -3.90 -11.21
CA LEU A 173 6.04 -4.96 -10.36
C LEU A 173 6.16 -6.31 -11.08
N THR A 174 5.20 -6.64 -11.94
CA THR A 174 5.23 -7.90 -12.72
C THR A 174 6.22 -7.86 -13.88
N SER A 175 6.42 -6.69 -14.50
CA SER A 175 7.40 -6.54 -15.58
C SER A 175 8.86 -6.71 -15.10
N GLU A 176 9.22 -6.14 -13.95
CA GLU A 176 10.57 -6.22 -13.39
C GLU A 176 10.99 -7.65 -13.02
N THR A 177 10.03 -8.51 -12.67
CA THR A 177 10.31 -9.94 -12.35
C THR A 177 10.63 -10.78 -13.59
N SER A 178 10.18 -10.37 -14.77
CA SER A 178 10.38 -11.13 -16.02
C SER A 178 11.79 -10.92 -16.59
N GLU A 179 12.34 -9.69 -16.50
CA GLU A 179 13.68 -9.36 -17.03
C GLU A 179 14.84 -10.04 -16.27
N THR A 180 14.63 -10.42 -15.00
CA THR A 180 15.65 -11.12 -14.20
C THR A 180 15.75 -12.62 -14.48
N SER A 181 14.80 -13.20 -15.22
CA SER A 181 14.78 -14.64 -15.52
C SER A 181 15.59 -15.02 -16.76
N GLU A 182 15.89 -14.06 -17.66
CA GLU A 182 16.49 -14.37 -18.98
C GLU A 182 18.05 -14.44 -18.98
N THR A 183 18.73 -14.11 -17.88
CA THR A 183 20.22 -14.10 -17.85
C THR A 183 20.87 -15.38 -17.29
N SER A 184 20.11 -16.47 -17.08
CA SER A 184 20.60 -17.67 -16.39
C SER A 184 21.12 -18.79 -17.30
N GLU A 185 21.01 -18.67 -18.63
CA GLU A 185 21.30 -19.79 -19.55
C GLU A 185 22.46 -19.51 -20.53
N THR A 186 23.69 -19.28 -20.07
CA THR A 186 24.88 -19.60 -20.89
C THR A 186 26.12 -19.89 -20.05
N SER A 187 26.23 -21.13 -19.60
CA SER A 187 27.48 -21.87 -19.32
C SER A 187 26.99 -23.21 -18.76
N GLU A 188 27.15 -24.36 -19.40
CA GLU A 188 28.44 -25.03 -19.57
C GLU A 188 28.36 -26.07 -20.70
N THR A 189 29.24 -25.95 -21.67
CA THR A 189 29.75 -27.10 -22.44
C THR A 189 31.18 -27.33 -22.00
N SER A 190 31.51 -28.53 -21.50
CA SER A 190 32.59 -29.41 -22.01
C SER A 190 32.97 -30.49 -20.99
N GLU A 191 32.62 -31.72 -21.34
CA GLU A 191 33.47 -32.93 -21.34
C GLU A 191 33.93 -33.61 -20.03
N THR A 192 33.53 -34.88 -19.98
CA THR A 192 33.95 -36.01 -19.16
C THR A 192 35.37 -36.50 -19.44
N SER A 193 36.12 -36.91 -18.41
CA SER A 193 37.04 -38.08 -18.42
C SER A 193 37.53 -38.33 -16.98
N GLU A 194 37.06 -39.41 -16.33
CA GLU A 194 37.76 -40.70 -16.10
C GLU A 194 38.54 -40.79 -14.78
N THR A 195 38.21 -41.86 -14.05
CA THR A 195 38.71 -42.34 -12.75
C THR A 195 40.10 -42.97 -12.82
N SER A 196 40.91 -42.86 -11.76
CA SER A 196 41.79 -43.96 -11.30
C SER A 196 42.30 -43.74 -9.86
N GLU A 197 42.62 -44.86 -9.23
CA GLU A 197 42.70 -45.10 -7.78
C GLU A 197 44.10 -44.87 -7.14
N THR A 198 44.07 -44.65 -5.82
CA THR A 198 45.01 -45.02 -4.73
C THR A 198 46.50 -45.30 -4.97
N SER A 199 47.37 -44.73 -4.11
CA SER A 199 48.48 -45.39 -3.37
C SER A 199 49.18 -44.35 -2.46
N GLU A 200 49.11 -44.50 -1.14
CA GLU A 200 50.12 -45.07 -0.23
C GLU A 200 51.18 -44.09 0.32
N THR A 201 51.37 -44.25 1.62
CA THR A 201 52.21 -43.58 2.63
C THR A 201 53.70 -43.50 2.35
N SER A 202 54.37 -42.48 2.89
CA SER A 202 55.67 -42.67 3.58
C SER A 202 56.03 -41.49 4.49
N GLU A 203 56.69 -41.85 5.59
CA GLU A 203 56.97 -41.07 6.79
C GLU A 203 58.33 -40.33 6.75
N THR A 204 58.46 -39.39 7.69
CA THR A 204 59.62 -39.12 8.57
C THR A 204 60.71 -38.07 8.26
N SER A 205 60.99 -37.33 9.36
CA SER A 205 62.22 -36.68 9.82
C SER A 205 62.57 -35.29 9.24
N GLY A 206 63.00 -34.28 10.00
CA GLY A 206 63.37 -34.18 11.41
C GLY A 206 63.99 -32.79 11.70
N GLY A 207 64.23 -32.49 12.99
CA GLY A 207 65.05 -31.37 13.51
C GLY A 207 64.25 -30.11 13.88
N GLU A 208 64.02 -29.78 15.17
CA GLU A 208 64.92 -29.02 16.08
C GLU A 208 65.39 -27.68 15.50
N SER A 209 65.45 -26.54 16.19
CA SER A 209 65.13 -26.06 17.54
C SER A 209 65.48 -24.54 17.55
N THR A 210 65.29 -23.86 18.69
CA THR A 210 65.65 -22.47 19.07
C THR A 210 64.59 -21.40 18.77
N GLU A 211 63.84 -20.91 19.76
CA GLU A 211 64.17 -19.98 20.88
C GLU A 211 64.34 -18.51 20.48
N ASN A 212 63.69 -17.66 21.30
CA ASN A 212 63.90 -16.22 21.49
C ASN A 212 63.37 -15.25 20.40
N LEU A 213 62.80 -14.08 20.71
CA LEU A 213 62.99 -13.19 21.85
C LEU A 213 61.79 -12.21 21.97
N LEU A 214 61.56 -11.72 23.18
CA LEU A 214 60.65 -10.61 23.55
C LEU A 214 60.87 -9.32 22.74
N ALA A 215 59.76 -8.63 22.41
CA ALA A 215 59.57 -7.18 22.59
C ALA A 215 58.07 -6.86 22.54
#